data_AF-A0A2E7Z2C9-F1
#
_entry.id   AF-A0A2E7Z2C9-F1
#
_cell.length_a   1.000
_cell.length_b   1.000
_cell.length_c   1.000
_cell.angle_alpha   90.00
_cell.angle_beta   90.00
_cell.angle_gamma   90.00
#
_symmetry.space_group_name_H-M   'P 1'
#
loop_
_entity.id
_entity.type
_entity.pdbx_description
1 polymer ?
#
loop_
_entity_poly.entity_id
_entity_poly.type
_entity_poly.pdbx_seq_one_letter_code
_entity_poly.pdbx_strand_id
1 'polypeptide(L)' 'MALRTGAQAPDFALSSHSGTVILSDLRGKKVVIAFHPASFTGG' A
#
# COMPACT_ATOMS: atom_id res chain seq x y z
N MET A 1 -13.45 -9.95 -3.59
CA MET A 1 -13.39 -10.45 -2.19
C MET A 1 -12.99 -9.28 -1.31
N ALA A 2 -13.74 -8.95 -0.25
CA ALA A 2 -13.45 -7.81 0.61
C ALA A 2 -12.30 -8.13 1.60
N LEU A 3 -11.53 -7.12 1.99
CA LEU A 3 -10.53 -7.25 3.07
C LEU A 3 -11.24 -7.53 4.39
N ARG A 4 -10.67 -8.43 5.19
CA ARG A 4 -11.16 -8.79 6.54
C ARG A 4 -10.01 -8.83 7.53
N THR A 5 -10.29 -8.54 8.79
CA THR A 5 -9.30 -8.61 9.87
C THR A 5 -8.71 -10.01 10.00
N GLY A 6 -7.40 -10.10 10.19
CA GLY A 6 -6.67 -11.37 10.31
C GLY A 6 -6.41 -12.09 8.97
N ALA A 7 -6.96 -11.62 7.84
CA ALA A 7 -6.54 -12.12 6.54
C ALA A 7 -5.09 -11.70 6.25
N GLN A 8 -4.33 -12.62 5.65
CA GLN A 8 -3.01 -12.32 5.12
C GLN A 8 -3.15 -11.17 4.11
N ALA A 9 -2.35 -10.10 4.30
CA ALA A 9 -2.29 -9.02 3.34
C ALA A 9 -1.88 -9.58 1.96
N PRO A 10 -2.54 -9.17 0.86
CA PRO A 10 -2.15 -9.56 -0.48
C PRO A 10 -0.75 -9.03 -0.79
N ASP A 11 -0.02 -9.69 -1.67
CA ASP A 11 1.25 -9.15 -2.15
C ASP A 11 1.05 -8.48 -3.51
N PHE A 12 1.75 -7.38 -3.74
CA PHE A 12 1.69 -6.62 -4.99
C PHE A 12 2.93 -5.74 -5.15
N ALA A 13 3.22 -5.38 -6.40
CA ALA A 13 4.23 -4.41 -6.76
C ALA A 13 3.56 -3.15 -7.32
N LEU A 14 3.94 -1.98 -6.80
CA LEU A 14 3.47 -0.68 -7.29
C LEU A 14 4.64 0.13 -7.85
N SER A 15 4.38 0.85 -8.94
CA SER A 15 5.27 1.91 -9.39
C SER A 15 5.10 3.14 -8.50
N SER A 16 6.21 3.75 -8.12
CA SER A 16 6.25 5.01 -7.38
C SER A 16 7.21 5.99 -8.07
N HIS A 17 7.25 7.24 -7.61
CA HIS A 17 8.16 8.26 -8.12
C HIS A 17 9.65 7.96 -7.83
N SER A 18 9.95 7.05 -6.89
CA SER A 18 11.31 6.64 -6.52
C SER A 18 11.67 5.22 -6.98
N GLY A 19 10.83 4.58 -7.80
CA GLY A 19 11.01 3.20 -8.27
C GLY A 19 9.87 2.26 -7.86
N THR A 20 10.09 0.96 -8.02
CA THR A 20 9.10 -0.07 -7.69
C THR A 20 9.12 -0.39 -6.19
N VAL A 21 7.94 -0.51 -5.59
CA VAL A 21 7.76 -0.96 -4.20
C VAL A 21 6.99 -2.27 -4.20
N ILE A 22 7.51 -3.28 -3.51
CA ILE A 22 6.83 -4.57 -3.30
C ILE A 22 6.37 -4.64 -1.83
N LEU A 23 5.12 -5.00 -1.59
CA LEU A 23 4.58 -4.99 -0.23
C LEU A 23 5.25 -6.04 0.68
N SER A 24 5.58 -7.22 0.13
CA SER A 24 6.28 -8.26 0.90
C SER A 24 7.67 -7.88 1.37
N ASP A 25 8.38 -6.98 0.68
CA ASP A 25 9.69 -6.47 1.11
C ASP A 25 9.62 -5.65 2.41
N LEU A 26 8.43 -5.13 2.76
CA LEU A 26 8.19 -4.34 3.96
C LEU A 26 7.77 -5.17 5.19
N ARG A 27 7.75 -6.51 5.08
CA ARG A 27 7.41 -7.41 6.19
C ARG A 27 8.38 -7.23 7.37
N GLY A 28 7.90 -7.54 8.58
CA GLY A 28 8.63 -7.31 9.83
C GLY A 28 8.48 -5.89 10.39
N LYS A 29 7.79 -4.98 9.68
CA LYS A 29 7.41 -3.64 10.16
C LYS A 29 5.89 -3.54 10.31
N LYS A 30 5.42 -2.56 11.09
CA LYS A 30 4.00 -2.14 11.03
C LYS A 30 3.82 -1.27 9.78
N VAL A 31 2.96 -1.71 8.87
CA VAL A 31 2.71 -1.05 7.58
C VAL A 31 1.25 -0.60 7.51
N VAL A 32 1.01 0.63 7.07
CA VAL A 32 -0.33 1.20 6.85
C VAL A 32 -0.43 1.60 5.38
N ILE A 33 -1.53 1.23 4.72
CA ILE A 33 -1.82 1.58 3.32
C ILE A 33 -3.01 2.52 3.31
N ALA A 34 -2.87 3.66 2.64
CA ALA A 34 -3.92 4.64 2.47
C ALA A 34 -4.01 5.04 0.99
N PHE A 35 -5.22 5.34 0.52
CA PHE A 35 -5.49 5.81 -0.83
C PHE A 35 -6.10 7.21 -0.74
N HIS A 36 -5.70 8.11 -1.63
CA HIS A 36 -6.30 9.43 -1.77
C HIS A 36 -6.73 9.65 -3.24
N PRO A 37 -7.75 10.47 -3.53
CA PRO A 37 -8.31 10.59 -4.88
C PRO A 37 -7.34 11.20 -5.90
N ALA A 38 -6.63 12.26 -5.50
CA ALA A 38 -5.66 12.96 -6.33
C ALA A 38 -4.63 13.71 -5.48
N SER A 39 -3.43 13.90 -6.02
CA SER A 39 -2.39 14.75 -5.42
C SER A 39 -2.69 16.24 -5.64
N PHE A 40 -2.08 17.10 -4.82
CA PHE A 40 -2.21 18.58 -4.93
C PHE A 40 -3.66 19.08 -4.84
N THR A 41 -4.47 18.42 -4.02
CA THR A 41 -5.86 18.82 -3.74
C THR A 41 -5.96 19.32 -2.29
N GLY A 42 -6.72 20.40 -2.08
CA GLY A 42 -6.81 21.12 -0.80
C GLY A 42 -6.57 22.61 -1.02
N GLY A 43 -7.66 23.38 -1.07
CA GLY A 43 -7.63 24.84 -1.12
C GLY A 43 -7.48 25.46 0.26
#